data_AF-A0A378PIG9-F1
#
_entry.id   AF-A0A378PIG9-F1
#
_cell.length_a   1.000
_cell.length_b   1.000
_cell.length_c   1.000
_cell.angle_alpha   90.00
_cell.angle_beta   90.00
_cell.angle_gamma   90.00
#
_symmetry.space_group_name_H-M   'P 1'
#
loop_
_entity.id
_entity.type
_entity.pdbx_description
1 polymer ?
#
loop_
_entity_poly.entity_id
_entity_poly.type
_entity_poly.pdbx_seq_one_letter_code
_entity_poly.pdbx_strand_id
1 'polypeptide(L)'
;MNVSAVIRKSSIKLYEFMRWSLPLLVLSWLIVLCLTNIGHAEGQNYLSGVKSDVSATFGKNSDLPGYLYAGETLVAGVTWMKTKSPWVFVGLPLLMIFTHWGLSYVA
;
A
#
# COMPACT_ATOMS: atom_id res chain seq x y z
N MET A 1 -51.59 -20.12 -42.60
CA MET A 1 -50.50 -20.70 -41.77
C MET A 1 -50.91 -20.55 -40.31
N ASN A 2 -50.99 -21.64 -39.53
CA ASN A 2 -51.57 -21.57 -38.18
C ASN A 2 -50.56 -20.94 -37.21
N VAL A 3 -50.87 -19.75 -36.67
CA VAL A 3 -49.95 -18.92 -35.87
C VAL A 3 -49.37 -19.70 -34.69
N SER A 4 -50.20 -20.53 -34.05
CA SER A 4 -49.80 -21.39 -32.93
C SER A 4 -48.71 -22.41 -33.30
N ALA A 5 -48.70 -22.90 -34.54
CA ALA A 5 -47.68 -23.84 -35.03
C ALA A 5 -46.33 -23.15 -35.28
N VAL A 6 -46.36 -21.88 -35.70
CA VAL A 6 -45.15 -21.07 -35.87
C VAL A 6 -44.53 -20.74 -34.52
N ILE A 7 -45.35 -20.30 -33.56
CA ILE A 7 -44.91 -20.02 -32.19
C ILE A 7 -44.25 -21.24 -31.56
N ARG A 8 -44.89 -22.42 -31.65
CA ARG A 8 -44.33 -23.67 -31.10
C ARG A 8 -42.96 -24.02 -31.69
N LYS A 9 -42.79 -23.87 -33.00
CA LYS A 9 -41.50 -24.15 -33.67
C LYS A 9 -40.41 -23.16 -33.24
N SER A 10 -40.74 -21.88 -33.11
CA SER A 10 -39.81 -20.86 -32.65
C SER A 10 -39.41 -21.05 -31.19
N SER A 11 -40.34 -21.43 -30.30
CA SER A 11 -40.04 -21.72 -28.89
C SER A 11 -39.12 -22.93 -28.72
N ILE A 12 -39.29 -23.98 -29.53
CA ILE A 12 -38.42 -25.17 -29.49
C ILE A 12 -37.00 -24.81 -29.95
N LYS A 13 -36.86 -24.06 -31.05
CA LYS A 13 -35.54 -23.59 -31.52
C LYS A 13 -34.84 -22.70 -30.50
N LEU A 14 -35.58 -21.82 -29.82
CA LEU A 14 -35.03 -20.96 -28.78
C LEU A 14 -34.55 -21.78 -27.57
N TYR A 15 -35.31 -22.80 -27.17
CA TYR A 15 -34.92 -23.71 -26.09
C TYR A 15 -33.66 -24.50 -26.42
N GLU A 16 -33.56 -25.04 -27.65
CA GLU A 16 -32.35 -25.73 -28.10
C GLU A 16 -31.13 -24.79 -28.15
N PHE A 17 -31.32 -23.55 -28.60
CA PHE A 17 -30.27 -22.53 -28.61
C PHE A 17 -29.83 -22.12 -27.19
N MET A 18 -30.76 -21.94 -26.26
CA MET A 18 -30.45 -21.63 -24.86
C MET A 18 -29.72 -22.80 -24.19
N ARG A 19 -30.16 -24.04 -24.43
CA ARG A 19 -29.52 -25.23 -23.88
C ARG A 19 -28.08 -25.40 -24.40
N TRP A 20 -27.82 -25.01 -25.64
CA TRP A 20 -26.47 -25.05 -26.22
C TRP A 20 -25.58 -23.89 -25.76
N SER A 21 -26.13 -22.69 -25.57
CA SER A 21 -25.36 -21.49 -25.19
C SER A 21 -25.11 -21.35 -23.68
N LEU A 22 -25.97 -21.90 -22.83
CA LEU A 22 -25.82 -21.91 -21.37
C LEU A 22 -24.46 -22.43 -20.87
N PRO A 23 -23.98 -23.62 -21.29
CA PRO A 23 -22.69 -24.13 -20.81
C PRO A 23 -21.50 -23.25 -21.24
N LEU A 24 -21.58 -22.60 -22.41
CA LEU A 24 -20.56 -21.65 -22.87
C LEU A 24 -20.52 -20.39 -22.01
N LEU A 25 -21.69 -19.88 -21.62
CA LEU A 25 -21.80 -18.71 -20.73
C LEU A 25 -21.24 -19.00 -19.33
N VAL A 26 -21.58 -20.17 -18.77
CA VAL A 26 -21.07 -20.60 -17.47
C VAL A 26 -19.55 -20.84 -17.53
N LEU A 27 -19.06 -21.49 -18.59
CA LEU A 27 -17.63 -21.71 -18.78
C LEU A 27 -16.86 -20.39 -18.93
N SER A 28 -17.39 -19.44 -19.70
CA SER A 28 -16.82 -18.09 -19.84
C SER A 28 -16.68 -17.40 -18.48
N TRP A 29 -17.71 -17.46 -17.65
CA TRP A 29 -17.68 -16.86 -16.32
C TRP A 29 -16.64 -17.53 -15.39
N LEU A 30 -16.51 -18.86 -15.45
CA LEU A 30 -15.47 -19.60 -14.72
C LEU A 30 -14.06 -19.25 -15.20
N ILE A 31 -13.86 -19.07 -16.51
CA ILE A 31 -12.58 -18.65 -17.08
C ILE A 31 -12.20 -17.25 -16.59
N VAL A 32 -13.17 -16.31 -16.57
CA VAL A 32 -12.95 -14.98 -16.00
C VAL A 32 -12.50 -15.08 -14.55
N LEU A 33 -13.20 -15.86 -13.72
CA LEU A 33 -12.82 -16.05 -12.31
C LEU A 33 -11.45 -16.69 -12.11
N CYS A 34 -11.04 -17.63 -12.98
CA CYS A 34 -9.73 -18.28 -12.90
C CYS A 34 -8.58 -17.38 -13.38
N LEU A 35 -8.87 -16.46 -14.32
CA LEU A 35 -7.89 -15.52 -14.87
C LEU A 35 -7.79 -14.24 -14.04
N THR A 36 -8.85 -13.85 -13.34
CA THR A 36 -8.78 -12.75 -12.37
C THR A 36 -8.17 -13.28 -11.07
N ASN A 37 -6.93 -12.87 -10.78
CA ASN A 37 -6.34 -13.10 -9.47
C ASN A 37 -7.21 -12.41 -8.41
N ILE A 38 -7.22 -12.91 -7.17
CA ILE A 38 -7.94 -12.30 -6.02
C ILE A 38 -7.52 -10.82 -5.81
N GLY A 39 -6.39 -10.40 -6.40
CA GLY A 39 -5.91 -9.01 -6.46
C GLY A 39 -6.50 -8.10 -7.55
N HIS A 40 -7.43 -8.53 -8.41
CA HIS A 40 -8.10 -7.64 -9.38
C HIS A 40 -9.20 -6.76 -8.76
N ALA A 41 -9.41 -6.83 -7.46
CA ALA A 41 -9.99 -5.72 -6.71
C ALA A 41 -8.86 -4.74 -6.39
N GLU A 42 -8.52 -3.85 -7.34
CA GLU A 42 -7.70 -2.68 -7.06
C GLU A 42 -8.49 -1.73 -6.14
N GLY A 43 -8.57 -2.08 -4.86
CA GLY A 43 -9.10 -1.20 -3.83
C GLY A 43 -8.12 -0.06 -3.63
N GLN A 44 -8.50 1.13 -4.10
CA GLN A 44 -7.68 2.33 -3.93
C GLN A 44 -7.59 2.63 -2.42
N ASN A 45 -6.41 2.42 -1.83
CA ASN A 45 -6.19 2.69 -0.41
C ASN A 45 -6.11 4.20 -0.18
N TYR A 46 -7.24 4.83 0.14
CA TYR A 46 -7.31 6.27 0.42
C TYR A 46 -6.46 6.73 1.60
N LEU A 47 -5.96 5.82 2.44
CA LEU A 47 -5.08 6.12 3.57
C LEU A 47 -3.59 5.97 3.23
N SER A 48 -3.23 5.56 2.01
CA SER A 48 -1.82 5.38 1.63
C SER A 48 -1.02 6.69 1.65
N GLY A 49 -1.67 7.83 1.36
CA GLY A 49 -1.02 9.16 1.38
C GLY A 49 -0.60 9.61 2.78
N VAL A 50 -1.33 9.20 3.83
CA VAL A 50 -0.97 9.56 5.21
C VAL A 50 0.35 8.90 5.61
N LYS A 51 0.60 7.67 5.15
CA LYS A 51 1.86 6.97 5.45
C LYS A 51 3.06 7.64 4.79
N SER A 52 2.91 8.12 3.54
CA SER A 52 3.99 8.83 2.86
C SER A 52 4.31 10.17 3.52
N ASP A 53 3.31 10.90 3.99
CA ASP A 53 3.53 12.21 4.64
C ASP A 53 4.25 12.07 5.98
N VAL A 54 3.93 11.03 6.75
CA VAL A 54 4.62 10.70 8.00
C VAL A 54 6.08 10.31 7.73
N SER A 55 6.34 9.50 6.70
CA SER A 55 7.70 9.15 6.27
C SER A 55 8.49 10.37 5.79
N ALA A 56 7.86 11.26 5.03
CA ALA A 56 8.49 12.50 4.58
C ALA A 56 8.85 13.44 5.73
N THR A 57 8.04 13.47 6.79
CA THR A 57 8.25 14.39 7.93
C THR A 57 9.24 13.83 8.96
N PHE A 58 9.15 12.54 9.28
CA PHE A 58 9.91 11.93 10.39
C PHE A 58 10.90 10.84 9.96
N GLY A 59 10.93 10.48 8.68
CA GLY A 59 11.79 9.42 8.16
C GLY A 59 13.26 9.80 8.09
N LYS A 60 14.09 8.81 7.73
CA LYS A 60 15.55 8.93 7.69
C LYS A 60 16.08 10.09 6.84
N ASN A 61 15.36 10.45 5.78
CA ASN A 61 15.74 11.49 4.82
C ASN A 61 15.04 12.84 5.09
N SER A 62 14.31 12.97 6.21
CA SER A 62 13.67 14.24 6.58
C SER A 62 14.65 15.16 7.32
N ASP A 63 14.20 16.37 7.67
CA ASP A 63 14.99 17.33 8.46
C ASP A 63 15.08 16.94 9.94
N LEU A 64 14.27 15.99 10.42
CA LEU A 64 14.19 15.58 11.83
C LEU A 64 15.55 15.15 12.42
N PRO A 65 16.34 14.27 11.77
CA PRO A 65 17.64 13.88 12.31
C PRO A 65 18.58 15.08 12.43
N GLY A 66 18.54 16.02 11.46
CA GLY A 66 19.34 17.24 11.49
C GLY A 66 19.02 18.12 12.70
N TYR A 67 17.74 18.34 12.99
CA TYR A 67 17.33 19.10 14.16
C TYR A 67 17.71 18.42 15.48
N LEU A 68 17.60 17.09 15.56
CA LEU A 68 18.04 16.33 16.74
C LEU A 68 19.55 16.48 16.99
N TYR A 69 20.38 16.38 15.95
CA TYR A 69 21.83 16.56 16.09
C TYR A 69 22.20 17.99 16.49
N ALA A 70 21.51 18.99 15.92
CA ALA A 70 21.71 20.38 16.29
C ALA A 70 21.38 20.62 17.77
N GLY A 71 20.24 20.12 18.25
CA GLY A 71 19.82 20.22 19.64
C GLY A 71 20.82 19.57 20.61
N GLU A 72 21.23 18.33 20.31
CA GLU A 72 22.23 17.61 21.12
C GLU A 72 23.56 18.36 21.16
N THR A 73 24.02 18.90 20.02
CA THR A 73 25.27 19.66 19.94
C THR A 73 25.22 20.94 20.79
N LEU A 74 24.08 21.64 20.79
CA LEU A 74 23.89 22.84 21.62
C LEU A 74 23.93 22.51 23.11
N VAL A 75 23.21 21.46 23.53
CA VAL A 75 23.19 21.00 24.93
C VAL A 75 24.57 20.52 25.37
N ALA A 76 25.26 19.74 24.54
CA ALA A 76 26.62 19.29 24.78
C ALA A 76 27.58 20.49 24.93
N GLY A 77 27.44 21.52 24.09
CA GLY A 77 28.22 22.76 24.18
C GLY A 77 28.02 23.50 25.50
N VAL A 78 26.77 23.68 25.94
CA VAL A 78 26.46 24.32 27.25
C VAL A 78 26.99 23.49 28.42
N THR A 79 26.83 22.18 28.35
CA THR A 79 27.29 21.26 29.41
C THR A 79 28.81 21.21 29.46
N TRP A 80 29.49 21.27 28.32
CA TRP A 80 30.95 21.36 28.24
C TRP A 80 31.49 22.64 28.88
N MET A 81 30.79 23.78 28.73
CA MET A 81 31.21 25.02 29.40
C MET A 81 31.29 24.88 30.92
N LYS A 82 30.42 24.05 31.53
CA LYS A 82 30.39 23.81 32.98
C LYS A 82 31.33 22.67 33.41
N THR A 83 31.30 21.55 32.69
CA THR A 83 31.98 20.31 33.12
C THR A 83 33.41 20.19 32.59
N LYS A 84 33.73 20.88 31.48
CA LYS A 84 35.01 20.81 30.75
C LYS A 84 35.43 19.39 30.37
N SER A 85 34.50 18.44 30.41
CA SER A 85 34.75 17.03 30.08
C SER A 85 34.35 16.76 28.63
N PRO A 86 35.21 16.16 27.80
CA PRO A 86 34.87 15.81 26.41
C PRO A 86 33.83 14.68 26.31
N TRP A 87 33.57 13.96 27.40
CA TRP A 87 32.58 12.89 27.46
C TRP A 87 31.16 13.33 27.11
N VAL A 88 30.84 14.62 27.27
CA VAL A 88 29.54 15.19 26.93
C VAL A 88 29.19 15.10 25.44
N PHE A 89 30.19 14.91 24.56
CA PHE A 89 29.95 14.78 23.12
C PHE A 89 29.68 13.34 22.66
N VAL A 90 29.81 12.34 23.54
CA VAL A 90 29.58 10.92 23.19
C VAL A 90 28.11 10.63 22.86
N GLY A 91 27.18 11.45 23.39
CA GLY A 91 25.76 11.37 23.05
C GLY A 91 25.50 11.57 21.55
N LEU A 92 26.30 12.41 20.88
CA LEU A 92 26.08 12.76 19.47
C LEU A 92 26.34 11.58 18.50
N PRO A 93 27.48 10.86 18.55
CA PRO A 93 27.65 9.61 17.78
C PRO A 93 26.61 8.55 18.10
N LEU A 94 26.22 8.42 19.37
CA LEU A 94 25.20 7.45 19.80
C LEU A 94 23.84 7.78 19.16
N LEU A 95 23.47 9.07 19.16
CA LEU A 95 22.25 9.58 18.56
C LEU A 95 22.24 9.36 17.05
N MET A 96 23.38 9.57 16.36
CA MET A 96 23.51 9.30 14.92
C MET A 96 23.31 7.82 14.56
N ILE A 97 23.82 6.91 15.38
CA ILE A 97 23.59 5.47 15.20
C ILE A 97 22.11 5.18 15.42
N PHE A 98 21.53 5.69 16.50
CA PHE A 98 20.13 5.47 16.84
C PHE A 98 19.18 5.95 15.73
N THR A 99 19.36 7.16 15.21
CA THR A 99 18.52 7.70 14.12
C THR A 99 18.74 6.93 12.82
N HIS A 100 19.97 6.48 12.51
CA HIS A 100 20.23 5.72 11.31
C HIS A 100 19.47 4.39 11.27
N TRP A 101 19.48 3.64 12.39
CA TRP A 101 18.84 2.33 12.49
C TRP A 101 17.36 2.44 12.87
N GLY A 102 17.01 3.32 13.81
CA GLY A 102 15.65 3.52 14.30
C GLY A 102 14.72 4.06 13.22
N LEU A 103 15.18 5.01 12.39
CA LEU A 103 14.39 5.57 11.30
C LEU A 103 14.45 4.74 10.01
N SER A 104 15.27 3.68 9.96
CA SER A 104 15.33 2.79 8.78
C SER A 104 14.02 2.04 8.53
N TYR A 105 13.20 1.86 9.57
CA TYR A 105 11.91 1.19 9.50
C TYR A 105 10.76 2.14 9.17
N VAL A 106 11.02 3.46 9.14
CA VAL A 106 10.07 4.49 8.75
C VAL A 106 10.39 4.88 7.31
N ALA A 107 9.83 4.09 6.37
CA ALA A 107 9.90 4.28 4.93
C ALA A 107 8.50 4.45 4.34
#